data_AF-A0A651EAL0-F1
#
_entry.id   AF-A0A651EAL0-F1
#
_cell.length_a   1.000
_cell.length_b   1.000
_cell.length_c   1.000
_cell.angle_alpha   90.00
_cell.angle_beta   90.00
_cell.angle_gamma   90.00
#
_symmetry.space_group_name_H-M   'P 1'
#
loop_
_entity.id
_entity.type
_entity.pdbx_description
1 polymer ?
#
loop_
_entity_poly.entity_id
_entity_poly.type
_entity_poly.pdbx_seq_one_letter_code
_entity_poly.pdbx_strand_id
1 'polypeptide(L)'
;MQTRSRLFDDLSKLMTNAAGVAQGMREEAETLMRGRVERFLADSDLVTREEFEAVRDMAQKAREENESLKAELSAALERLAAMEKKRAPKAAG
;
A
#
# COMPACT_ATOMS: atom_id res chain seq x y z
N MET A 1 57.49 33.50 19.41
CA MET A 1 56.07 33.27 19.04
C MET A 1 55.94 31.93 18.28
N GLN A 2 55.89 30.78 18.97
CA GLN A 2 55.83 29.45 18.31
C GLN A 2 54.87 28.44 18.98
N THR A 3 54.49 28.67 20.24
CA THR A 3 53.69 27.72 21.04
C THR A 3 52.20 27.70 20.68
N ARG A 4 51.66 28.82 20.15
CA ARG A 4 50.25 28.95 19.77
C ARG A 4 49.87 28.18 18.50
N SER A 5 50.86 27.87 17.66
CA SER A 5 50.68 27.17 16.38
C SER A 5 50.57 25.65 16.54
N ARG A 6 51.19 25.04 17.56
CA ARG A 6 51.16 23.58 17.78
C ARG A 6 49.82 23.08 18.33
N LEU A 7 49.24 23.78 19.32
CA LEU A 7 47.92 23.43 19.86
C LEU A 7 46.79 23.52 18.82
N PHE A 8 46.88 24.49 17.90
CA PHE A 8 45.93 24.61 16.78
C PHE A 8 46.13 23.53 15.71
N ASP A 9 47.37 23.10 15.46
CA ASP A 9 47.69 22.01 14.53
C ASP A 9 47.22 20.65 15.06
N ASP A 10 47.42 20.38 16.35
CA ASP A 10 46.93 19.15 17.01
C ASP A 10 45.39 19.11 17.06
N LEU A 11 44.73 20.25 17.31
CA LEU A 11 43.28 20.34 17.23
C LEU A 11 42.78 20.14 15.79
N SER A 12 43.45 20.69 14.79
CA SER A 12 43.11 20.49 13.38
C SER A 12 43.21 19.01 12.99
N LYS A 13 44.29 18.34 13.41
CA LYS A 13 44.49 16.89 13.20
C LYS A 13 43.42 16.06 13.91
N LEU A 14 43.09 16.40 15.15
CA LEU A 14 42.01 15.76 15.89
C LEU A 14 40.65 15.96 15.21
N MET A 15 40.36 17.16 14.72
CA MET A 15 39.11 17.46 14.02
C MET A 15 39.02 16.73 12.68
N THR A 16 40.11 16.63 11.92
CA THR A 16 40.15 15.85 10.67
C THR A 16 39.99 14.35 10.93
N ASN A 17 40.65 13.82 11.96
CA ASN A 17 40.51 12.41 12.36
C ASN A 17 39.09 12.12 12.88
N ALA A 18 38.52 13.02 13.68
CA ALA A 18 37.15 12.91 14.20
C ALA A 18 36.10 13.04 13.09
N ALA A 19 36.32 13.90 12.09
CA ALA A 19 35.45 14.00 10.92
C ALA A 19 35.42 12.69 10.12
N GLY A 20 36.56 12.02 9.95
CA GLY A 20 36.64 10.70 9.31
C GLY A 20 35.88 9.61 10.08
N VAL A 21 36.01 9.59 11.42
CA VAL A 21 35.26 8.65 12.28
C VAL A 21 33.75 8.95 12.25
N ALA A 22 33.35 10.21 12.33
CA ALA A 22 31.94 10.60 12.27
C ALA A 22 31.31 10.24 10.92
N GLN A 23 32.06 10.36 9.82
CA GLN A 23 31.62 9.94 8.50
C GLN A 23 31.45 8.42 8.43
N GLY A 24 32.40 7.63 8.93
CA GLY A 24 32.27 6.17 9.00
C GLY A 24 31.09 5.71 9.86
N MET A 25 30.90 6.34 11.03
CA MET A 25 29.73 6.06 11.88
C MET A 25 28.40 6.40 11.20
N ARG A 26 28.36 7.44 10.37
CA ARG A 26 27.16 7.79 9.60
C ARG A 26 26.84 6.73 8.55
N GLU A 27 27.86 6.25 7.82
CA GLU A 27 27.70 5.19 6.81
C GLU A 27 27.25 3.86 7.44
N GLU A 28 27.80 3.51 8.61
CA GLU A 28 27.38 2.35 9.38
C GLU A 28 25.94 2.50 9.92
N ALA A 29 25.60 3.67 10.46
CA ALA A 29 24.26 3.96 10.94
C ALA A 29 23.22 3.91 9.81
N GLU A 30 23.53 4.42 8.63
CA GLU A 30 22.66 4.36 7.46
C GLU A 30 22.42 2.92 7.01
N THR A 31 23.48 2.11 6.99
CA THR A 31 23.39 0.68 6.64
C THR A 31 22.53 -0.09 7.64
N LEU A 32 22.74 0.14 8.95
CA LEU A 32 21.94 -0.47 10.02
C LEU A 32 20.48 -0.03 9.96
N MET A 33 20.21 1.25 9.68
CA MET A 33 18.85 1.75 9.53
C MET A 33 18.14 1.13 8.33
N ARG A 34 18.82 1.03 7.18
CA ARG A 34 18.27 0.39 5.97
C ARG A 34 17.88 -1.06 6.24
N GLY A 35 18.78 -1.85 6.83
CA GLY A 35 18.49 -3.24 7.18
C GLY A 35 17.33 -3.37 8.18
N ARG A 36 17.19 -2.44 9.12
CA ARG A 36 16.06 -2.43 10.06
C ARG A 36 14.73 -2.10 9.39
N VAL A 37 14.73 -1.18 8.41
CA VAL A 37 13.54 -0.84 7.61
C VAL A 37 13.14 -2.01 6.72
N GLU A 38 14.09 -2.66 6.03
CA GLU A 38 13.81 -3.84 5.20
C GLU A 38 13.21 -4.97 6.02
N ARG A 39 13.77 -5.25 7.20
CA ARG A 39 13.22 -6.27 8.10
C ARG A 39 11.85 -5.90 8.64
N PHE A 40 11.66 -4.64 9.03
CA PHE A 40 10.34 -4.17 9.46
C PHE A 40 9.28 -4.32 8.37
N LEU A 41 9.60 -3.98 7.12
CA LEU A 41 8.70 -4.13 5.98
C LEU A 41 8.44 -5.60 5.64
N ALA A 42 9.43 -6.48 5.79
CA ALA A 42 9.28 -7.92 5.60
C ALA A 42 8.45 -8.58 6.70
N ASP A 43 8.59 -8.12 7.95
CA ASP A 43 7.81 -8.57 9.10
C ASP A 43 6.42 -7.90 9.17
N SER A 44 6.19 -6.86 8.38
CA SER A 44 4.88 -6.23 8.24
C SER A 44 4.04 -7.05 7.27
N ASP A 45 2.83 -7.43 7.66
CA ASP A 45 1.84 -8.13 6.83
C ASP A 45 1.28 -7.20 5.72
N LEU A 46 2.16 -6.72 4.84
CA LEU A 46 1.80 -5.84 3.73
C LEU A 46 1.30 -6.66 2.55
N VAL A 47 0.18 -6.22 1.98
CA VAL A 47 -0.34 -6.80 0.75
C VAL A 47 0.59 -6.42 -0.40
N THR A 48 1.01 -7.41 -1.18
CA THR A 48 1.83 -7.15 -2.36
C THR A 48 1.03 -6.36 -3.39
N ARG A 49 1.74 -5.63 -4.25
CA ARG A 49 1.10 -4.88 -5.33
C ARG A 49 0.26 -5.80 -6.22
N GLU A 50 0.74 -7.00 -6.50
CA GLU A 50 0.06 -7.98 -7.35
C GLU A 50 -1.23 -8.50 -6.70
N GLU A 51 -1.20 -8.86 -5.41
CA GLU A 51 -2.41 -9.27 -4.68
C GLU A 51 -3.44 -8.14 -4.61
N PHE A 52 -2.99 -6.90 -4.37
CA PHE A 52 -3.87 -5.73 -4.38
C PHE A 52 -4.54 -5.54 -5.75
N GLU A 53 -3.76 -5.63 -6.84
CA GLU A 53 -4.29 -5.51 -8.20
C GLU A 53 -5.27 -6.64 -8.51
N ALA A 54 -4.97 -7.88 -8.13
CA ALA A 54 -5.86 -9.01 -8.33
C ALA A 54 -7.21 -8.83 -7.60
N VAL A 55 -7.19 -8.38 -6.34
CA VAL A 55 -8.42 -8.13 -5.57
C VAL A 55 -9.19 -6.93 -6.11
N ARG A 56 -8.50 -5.87 -6.54
CA ARG A 56 -9.13 -4.70 -7.18
C ARG A 56 -9.88 -5.11 -8.44
N ASP A 57 -9.25 -5.88 -9.31
CA ASP A 57 -9.84 -6.31 -10.57
C ASP A 57 -11.00 -7.28 -10.33
N MET A 58 -10.88 -8.18 -9.33
CA MET A 58 -11.99 -9.03 -8.89
C MET A 58 -13.17 -8.20 -8.35
N ALA A 59 -12.89 -7.20 -7.52
CA ALA A 59 -13.92 -6.33 -6.97
C ALA A 59 -14.64 -5.53 -8.05
N GLN A 60 -13.91 -5.06 -9.07
CA GLN A 60 -14.51 -4.38 -10.22
C GLN A 60 -15.44 -5.31 -10.99
N LYS A 61 -14.96 -6.50 -11.39
CA LYS A 61 -15.78 -7.49 -12.10
C LYS A 61 -17.04 -7.87 -11.31
N ALA A 62 -16.88 -8.11 -10.01
CA ALA A 62 -18.01 -8.43 -9.14
C ALA A 62 -19.06 -7.30 -9.11
N ARG A 63 -18.65 -6.02 -9.18
CA ARG A 63 -19.59 -4.89 -9.25
C ARG A 63 -20.33 -4.85 -10.57
N GLU A 64 -19.63 -5.02 -11.68
CA GLU A 64 -20.20 -5.06 -13.03
C GLU A 64 -21.22 -6.22 -13.15
N GLU A 65 -20.85 -7.41 -12.71
CA GLU A 65 -21.74 -8.58 -12.70
C GLU A 65 -22.97 -8.36 -11.80
N ASN A 66 -22.78 -7.72 -10.63
CA ASN A 66 -23.89 -7.42 -9.72
C ASN A 66 -24.91 -6.46 -10.35
N GLU A 67 -24.45 -5.48 -11.11
CA GLU A 67 -25.33 -4.55 -11.84
C GLU A 67 -26.10 -5.26 -12.96
N SER A 68 -25.43 -6.13 -13.73
CA SER A 68 -26.09 -6.95 -14.75
C SER A 68 -27.18 -7.84 -14.15
N LEU A 69 -26.85 -8.57 -13.09
CA LEU A 69 -27.79 -9.46 -12.41
C LEU A 69 -28.97 -8.69 -11.81
N LYS A 70 -28.76 -7.49 -11.27
CA LYS A 70 -29.85 -6.63 -10.80
C LYS A 70 -30.80 -6.22 -11.91
N ALA A 71 -30.27 -5.86 -13.09
CA ALA A 71 -31.09 -5.50 -14.24
C ALA A 71 -31.92 -6.71 -14.72
N GLU A 72 -31.30 -7.87 -14.83
CA GLU A 72 -31.97 -9.12 -15.21
C GLU A 72 -33.06 -9.50 -14.21
N LEU A 73 -32.77 -9.41 -12.91
CA LEU A 73 -33.73 -9.69 -11.84
C LEU A 73 -34.92 -8.73 -11.91
N SER A 74 -34.69 -7.43 -12.09
CA SER A 74 -35.77 -6.44 -12.25
C SER A 74 -36.68 -6.79 -13.42
N ALA A 75 -36.10 -7.08 -14.59
CA ALA A 75 -36.87 -7.45 -15.78
C ALA A 75 -37.65 -8.76 -15.58
N ALA A 76 -37.08 -9.75 -14.88
CA ALA A 76 -37.76 -10.99 -14.55
C ALA A 76 -38.95 -10.74 -13.60
N LEU A 77 -38.77 -9.92 -12.57
CA LEU A 77 -39.83 -9.56 -11.62
C LEU A 77 -40.98 -8.81 -12.32
N GLU A 78 -40.67 -7.88 -13.23
CA GLU A 78 -41.69 -7.19 -14.02
C GLU A 78 -42.51 -8.15 -14.90
N ARG A 79 -41.84 -9.11 -15.55
CA ARG A 79 -42.51 -10.14 -16.35
C ARG A 79 -43.42 -11.01 -15.49
N LEU A 80 -42.96 -11.44 -14.32
CA LEU A 80 -43.76 -12.23 -13.39
C LEU A 80 -45.01 -11.45 -12.94
N ALA A 81 -44.85 -10.19 -12.54
CA ALA A 81 -45.98 -9.34 -12.16
C ALA A 81 -46.98 -9.15 -13.32
N ALA A 82 -46.50 -9.04 -14.57
CA ALA A 82 -47.36 -8.98 -15.75
C ALA A 82 -48.11 -10.30 -16.00
N MET A 83 -47.46 -11.45 -15.77
CA MET A 83 -48.10 -12.76 -15.89
C MET A 83 -49.15 -13.00 -14.81
N GLU A 84 -48.90 -12.59 -13.57
CA GLU A 84 -49.87 -12.64 -12.47
C GLU A 84 -51.11 -11.81 -12.79
N LYS A 85 -50.93 -10.56 -13.27
CA LYS A 85 -52.02 -9.70 -13.72
C LYS A 85 -52.84 -10.32 -14.86
N LYS A 86 -52.19 -11.02 -15.80
CA LYS A 86 -52.87 -11.73 -16.90
C LYS A 86 -53.60 -13.00 -16.46
N ARG A 87 -53.20 -13.62 -15.34
CA ARG A 87 -53.83 -14.84 -14.80
C ARG A 87 -55.09 -14.53 -13.97
N ALA A 88 -55.12 -13.39 -13.28
CA ALA A 88 -56.28 -12.92 -12.50
C ALA A 88 -57.63 -12.83 -13.28
N PRO A 89 -57.72 -12.39 -14.55
CA PRO A 89 -59.00 -12.26 -15.26
C PRO A 89 -59.67 -13.58 -15.65
N LYS A 90 -59.01 -14.76 -15.50
CA LYS A 90 -59.58 -16.06 -15.89
C LYS A 90 -60.28 -16.82 -14.76
N ALA A 91 -60.18 -16.35 -13.51
CA ALA A 91 -60.75 -17.02 -12.33
C ALA A 91 -62.09 -16.41 -11.84
N ALA A 92 -62.59 -15.38 -12.53
CA ALA A 92 -63.81 -14.64 -12.15
C ALA A 92 -64.97 -14.78 -13.16
N GLY A 93 -64.92 -15.79 -14.04
CA GLY A 93 -65.97 -16.10 -15.02
C GLY A 93 -66.55 -17.49 -14.81
#